data_AF-A0A6P1I7F0-F1
#
_entry.id   AF-A0A6P1I7F0-F1
#
_cell.length_a   1.000
_cell.length_b   1.000
_cell.length_c   1.000
_cell.angle_alpha   90.00
_cell.angle_beta   90.00
_cell.angle_gamma   90.00
#
_symmetry.space_group_name_H-M   'P 1'
#
loop_
_entity.id
_entity.type
_entity.pdbx_description
1 polymer ?
#
loop_
_entity_poly.entity_id
_entity_poly.type
_entity_poly.pdbx_seq_one_letter_code
_entity_poly.pdbx_strand_id
1 'polypeptide(L)'
;MDVPALSSEERAEAWAKAAAIRKARSNLLAAVQAGELTVSDVLEQAETSAIVSKTRVSVVMKALPGADAMWATRILEQLSIADAQRIGGLSAKQRHALRGITTRRFPKDLLGNDRPSAGFALNCSTIGVAISEFLEGLSPAHNANSADDEGSVLDCLWTDEHNIKVVNVVVRSRATSPAEMERIRAGKVYTGDYPRYKIVDTDRLRAANAVGAMMVDPDPVGKHEVSEMQDIIIRTPQLQVEGLSWKAPITIEIGTRVAELIASDN
;
A
#
# COMPACT_ATOMS: atom_id res chain seq x y z
N MET A 1 -48.84 15.89 8.10
CA MET A 1 -48.72 14.73 9.01
C MET A 1 -48.25 15.26 10.35
N ASP A 2 -49.02 14.96 11.40
CA ASP A 2 -48.79 15.43 12.77
C ASP A 2 -47.72 14.56 13.43
N VAL A 3 -46.68 15.16 14.02
CA VAL A 3 -45.61 14.41 14.70
C VAL A 3 -46.07 14.18 16.13
N PRO A 4 -46.16 12.92 16.63
CA PRO A 4 -46.61 12.64 17.98
C PRO A 4 -45.79 13.42 19.02
N ALA A 5 -46.48 14.13 19.92
CA ALA A 5 -45.82 14.86 21.01
C ALA A 5 -45.34 13.87 22.09
N LEU A 6 -44.02 13.71 22.19
CA LEU A 6 -43.39 12.87 23.24
C LEU A 6 -43.74 13.41 24.63
N SER A 7 -44.11 12.51 25.55
CA SER A 7 -44.27 12.81 26.97
C SER A 7 -42.95 13.33 27.58
N SER A 8 -43.02 13.98 28.74
CA SER A 8 -41.82 14.47 29.44
C SER A 8 -40.85 13.35 29.81
N GLU A 9 -41.39 12.17 30.14
CA GLU A 9 -40.62 10.98 30.51
C GLU A 9 -39.94 10.35 29.29
N GLU A 10 -40.65 10.18 28.17
CA GLU A 10 -40.06 9.69 26.91
C GLU A 10 -38.98 10.63 26.37
N ARG A 11 -39.13 11.95 26.57
CA ARG A 11 -38.08 12.92 26.24
C ARG A 11 -36.83 12.74 27.09
N ALA A 12 -37.00 12.57 28.41
CA ALA A 12 -35.89 12.34 29.32
C ALA A 12 -35.15 11.03 28.98
N GLU A 13 -35.88 9.95 28.71
CA GLU A 13 -35.30 8.69 28.26
C GLU A 13 -34.58 8.80 26.92
N ALA A 14 -35.17 9.49 25.94
CA ALA A 14 -34.55 9.70 24.64
C ALA A 14 -33.24 10.51 24.76
N TRP A 15 -33.21 11.51 25.65
CA TRP A 15 -32.00 12.28 25.94
C TRP A 15 -30.93 11.43 26.63
N ALA A 16 -31.31 10.60 27.60
CA ALA A 16 -30.39 9.67 28.26
C ALA A 16 -29.76 8.67 27.27
N LYS A 17 -30.59 8.07 26.39
CA LYS A 17 -30.12 7.18 25.31
C LYS A 17 -29.20 7.92 24.33
N ALA A 18 -29.55 9.14 23.93
CA ALA A 18 -28.71 9.95 23.05
C ALA A 18 -27.36 10.33 23.69
N ALA A 19 -27.36 10.68 24.99
CA ALA A 19 -26.15 10.96 25.74
C ALA A 19 -25.24 9.73 25.83
N ALA A 20 -25.81 8.56 26.13
CA ALA A 20 -25.08 7.29 26.16
C ALA A 20 -24.45 6.97 24.79
N ILE A 21 -25.17 7.14 23.69
CA ILE A 21 -24.65 6.93 22.33
C ILE A 21 -23.49 7.88 22.01
N ARG A 22 -23.62 9.17 22.36
CA ARG A 22 -22.55 10.16 22.14
C ARG A 22 -21.31 9.79 22.96
N LYS A 23 -21.47 9.40 24.22
CA LYS A 23 -20.38 8.96 25.09
C LYS A 23 -19.68 7.72 24.53
N ALA A 24 -20.44 6.70 24.12
CA ALA A 24 -19.87 5.48 23.53
C ALA A 24 -19.09 5.78 22.25
N ARG A 25 -19.60 6.66 21.37
CA ARG A 25 -18.85 7.07 20.17
C ARG A 25 -17.60 7.88 20.51
N SER A 26 -17.66 8.77 21.50
CA SER A 26 -16.48 9.51 21.96
C SER A 26 -15.40 8.57 22.49
N ASN A 27 -15.78 7.55 23.26
CA ASN A 27 -14.85 6.54 23.78
C ASN A 27 -14.22 5.71 22.66
N LEU A 28 -15.02 5.30 21.67
CA LEU A 28 -14.51 4.62 20.48
C LEU A 28 -13.43 5.45 19.77
N LEU A 29 -13.72 6.74 19.51
CA LEU A 29 -12.78 7.62 18.83
C LEU A 29 -11.53 7.91 19.67
N ALA A 30 -11.68 8.01 20.99
CA ALA A 30 -10.54 8.17 21.89
C ALA A 30 -9.63 6.93 21.90
N ALA A 31 -10.19 5.72 21.92
CA ALA A 31 -9.43 4.48 21.84
C ALA A 31 -8.71 4.33 20.48
N VAL A 32 -9.39 4.71 19.38
CA VAL A 32 -8.76 4.80 18.04
C VAL A 32 -7.60 5.80 18.05
N GLN A 33 -7.81 7.00 18.62
CA GLN A 33 -6.78 8.05 18.69
C GLN A 33 -5.58 7.65 19.55
N ALA A 34 -5.80 6.88 20.62
CA ALA A 34 -4.75 6.34 21.47
C ALA A 34 -3.98 5.18 20.80
N GLY A 35 -4.46 4.66 19.66
CA GLY A 35 -3.91 3.49 18.99
C GLY A 35 -4.26 2.16 19.66
N GLU A 36 -5.22 2.16 20.60
CA GLU A 36 -5.72 0.96 21.28
C GLU A 36 -6.63 0.13 20.36
N LEU A 37 -7.26 0.78 19.38
CA LEU A 37 -8.08 0.14 18.36
C LEU A 37 -7.56 0.49 16.96
N THR A 38 -7.31 -0.53 16.15
CA THR A 38 -7.00 -0.40 14.74
C THR A 38 -8.27 -0.23 13.90
N VAL A 39 -8.11 0.16 12.63
CA VAL A 39 -9.25 0.19 11.68
C VAL A 39 -9.90 -1.19 11.56
N SER A 40 -9.10 -2.26 11.56
CA SER A 40 -9.59 -3.64 11.52
C SER A 40 -10.46 -3.99 12.74
N ASP A 41 -10.05 -3.57 13.93
CA ASP A 41 -10.82 -3.80 15.16
C ASP A 41 -12.15 -3.04 15.13
N VAL A 42 -12.14 -1.79 14.64
CA VAL A 42 -13.37 -0.99 14.50
C VAL A 42 -14.32 -1.61 13.48
N LEU A 43 -13.82 -2.15 12.38
CA LEU A 43 -14.63 -2.83 11.37
C LEU A 43 -15.27 -4.12 11.93
N GLU A 44 -14.52 -4.89 12.71
CA GLU A 44 -15.02 -6.09 13.38
C GLU A 44 -16.07 -5.75 14.46
N GLN A 45 -15.80 -4.76 15.30
CA GLN A 45 -16.76 -4.28 16.29
C GLN A 45 -18.06 -3.75 15.65
N ALA A 46 -18.00 -3.24 14.41
CA ALA A 46 -19.18 -2.79 13.69
C ALA A 46 -20.15 -3.92 13.31
N GLU A 47 -19.70 -5.17 13.29
CA GLU A 47 -20.57 -6.32 12.98
C GLU A 47 -21.56 -6.59 14.12
N THR A 48 -21.16 -6.31 15.36
CA THR A 48 -21.97 -6.59 16.56
C THR A 48 -22.47 -5.33 17.27
N SER A 49 -21.84 -4.17 17.06
CA SER A 49 -22.22 -2.90 17.69
C SER A 49 -22.96 -1.97 16.74
N ALA A 50 -24.24 -1.73 17.02
CA ALA A 50 -25.05 -0.76 16.28
C ALA A 50 -24.50 0.68 16.35
N ILE A 51 -23.78 1.03 17.42
CA ILE A 51 -23.17 2.37 17.58
C ILE A 51 -21.98 2.51 16.64
N VAL A 52 -21.11 1.50 16.58
CA VAL A 52 -19.94 1.47 15.69
C VAL A 52 -20.38 1.41 14.24
N SER A 53 -21.32 0.51 13.90
CA SER A 53 -21.92 0.40 12.56
C SER A 53 -22.50 1.72 12.05
N LYS A 54 -23.14 2.51 12.93
CA LYS A 54 -23.70 3.83 12.60
C LYS A 54 -22.67 4.97 12.64
N THR A 55 -21.41 4.72 12.97
CA THR A 55 -20.39 5.78 12.96
C THR A 55 -19.88 6.03 11.54
N ARG A 56 -19.61 7.30 11.21
CA ARG A 56 -19.09 7.67 9.89
C ARG A 56 -17.65 7.23 9.76
N VAL A 57 -17.30 6.70 8.59
CA VAL A 57 -15.94 6.23 8.31
C VAL A 57 -14.96 7.40 8.39
N SER A 58 -15.31 8.57 7.83
CA SER A 58 -14.45 9.76 7.85
C SER A 58 -14.09 10.26 9.23
N VAL A 59 -14.98 10.10 10.21
CA VAL A 59 -14.68 10.51 11.60
C VAL A 59 -13.69 9.56 12.26
N VAL A 60 -13.80 8.26 11.98
CA VAL A 60 -12.83 7.26 12.47
C VAL A 60 -11.48 7.48 11.81
N MET A 61 -11.45 7.67 10.49
CA MET A 61 -10.21 7.90 9.74
C MET A 61 -9.48 9.16 10.21
N LYS A 62 -10.19 10.22 10.59
CA LYS A 62 -9.59 11.45 11.15
C LYS A 62 -9.12 11.31 12.60
N ALA A 63 -9.65 10.34 13.34
CA ALA A 63 -9.27 10.10 14.73
C ALA A 63 -7.99 9.27 14.85
N LEU A 64 -7.57 8.62 13.77
CA LEU A 64 -6.39 7.78 13.71
C LEU A 64 -5.10 8.53 14.12
N PRO A 65 -4.18 7.90 14.86
CA PRO A 65 -2.98 8.57 15.36
C PRO A 65 -2.05 8.94 14.21
N GLY A 66 -1.78 10.23 14.02
CA GLY A 66 -0.97 10.73 12.91
C GLY A 66 -1.74 11.02 11.63
N ALA A 67 -3.05 10.76 11.59
CA ALA A 67 -3.90 11.13 10.46
C ALA A 67 -4.25 12.63 10.49
N ASP A 68 -4.10 13.30 9.35
CA ASP A 68 -4.67 14.63 9.14
C ASP A 68 -5.99 14.55 8.35
N ALA A 69 -6.73 15.68 8.33
CA ALA A 69 -8.03 15.74 7.65
C ALA A 69 -7.93 15.55 6.13
N MET A 70 -6.81 15.93 5.51
CA MET A 70 -6.60 15.84 4.07
C MET A 70 -6.33 14.40 3.65
N TRP A 71 -5.47 13.70 4.38
CA TRP A 71 -5.18 12.28 4.22
C TRP A 71 -6.45 11.45 4.35
N ALA A 72 -7.21 11.65 5.43
CA ALA A 72 -8.46 10.92 5.63
C ALA A 72 -9.46 11.16 4.49
N THR A 73 -9.47 12.35 3.89
CA THR A 73 -10.34 12.68 2.76
C THR A 73 -9.87 11.99 1.48
N ARG A 74 -8.58 12.08 1.14
CA ARG A 74 -7.98 11.46 -0.05
C ARG A 74 -8.14 9.95 -0.08
N ILE A 75 -7.88 9.28 1.04
CA ILE A 75 -8.04 7.83 1.17
C ILE A 75 -9.48 7.42 0.90
N LEU A 76 -10.45 8.15 1.45
CA LEU A 76 -11.86 7.82 1.24
C LEU A 76 -12.27 8.04 -0.22
N GLU A 77 -11.79 9.10 -0.86
CA GLU A 77 -12.02 9.35 -2.29
C GLU A 77 -11.44 8.24 -3.17
N GLN A 78 -10.20 7.80 -2.93
CA GLN A 78 -9.55 6.71 -3.66
C GLN A 78 -10.30 5.37 -3.52
N LEU A 79 -10.88 5.12 -2.34
CA LEU A 79 -11.68 3.93 -2.08
C LEU A 79 -13.15 4.07 -2.52
N SER A 80 -13.50 5.20 -3.17
CA SER A 80 -14.86 5.54 -3.54
C SER A 80 -15.84 5.45 -2.36
N ILE A 81 -15.40 5.89 -1.19
CA ILE A 81 -16.19 5.97 0.05
C ILE A 81 -16.63 7.42 0.24
N ALA A 82 -17.94 7.66 0.24
CA ALA A 82 -18.46 9.01 0.45
C ALA A 82 -18.21 9.49 1.90
N ASP A 83 -17.98 10.79 2.12
CA ASP A 83 -17.78 11.35 3.48
C ASP A 83 -18.97 11.08 4.43
N ALA A 84 -20.18 10.97 3.89
CA ALA A 84 -21.37 10.64 4.66
C ALA A 84 -21.54 9.13 4.95
N GLN A 85 -20.72 8.27 4.36
CA GLN A 85 -20.84 6.82 4.47
C GLN A 85 -20.52 6.33 5.89
N ARG A 86 -21.32 5.38 6.37
CA ARG A 86 -21.18 4.77 7.69
C ARG A 86 -20.54 3.40 7.58
N ILE A 87 -19.89 2.93 8.64
CA ILE A 87 -19.15 1.66 8.66
C ILE A 87 -20.04 0.46 8.28
N GLY A 88 -21.29 0.45 8.75
CA GLY A 88 -22.27 -0.59 8.41
C GLY A 88 -22.63 -0.63 6.92
N GLY A 89 -22.52 0.49 6.22
CA GLY A 89 -22.83 0.62 4.79
C GLY A 89 -21.63 0.42 3.87
N LEU A 90 -20.48 -0.03 4.39
CA LEU A 90 -19.33 -0.38 3.57
C LEU A 90 -19.57 -1.71 2.82
N SER A 91 -19.19 -1.76 1.54
CA SER A 91 -19.16 -3.02 0.79
C SER A 91 -18.02 -3.92 1.28
N ALA A 92 -18.06 -5.22 0.95
CA ALA A 92 -16.98 -6.15 1.28
C ALA A 92 -15.62 -5.68 0.72
N LYS A 93 -15.61 -5.14 -0.51
CA LYS A 93 -14.42 -4.56 -1.14
C LYS A 93 -13.88 -3.35 -0.35
N GLN A 94 -14.75 -2.43 0.06
CA GLN A 94 -14.34 -1.26 0.85
C GLN A 94 -13.84 -1.64 2.25
N ARG A 95 -14.49 -2.60 2.91
CA ARG A 95 -14.02 -3.14 4.19
C ARG A 95 -12.64 -3.76 4.05
N HIS A 96 -12.42 -4.58 3.02
CA HIS A 96 -11.12 -5.20 2.77
C HIS A 96 -10.03 -4.14 2.54
N ALA A 97 -10.30 -3.13 1.72
CA ALA A 97 -9.35 -2.05 1.46
C ALA A 97 -9.00 -1.25 2.73
N LEU A 98 -9.98 -0.95 3.59
CA LEU A 98 -9.75 -0.23 4.84
C LEU A 98 -8.93 -1.03 5.87
N ARG A 99 -9.00 -2.37 5.87
CA ARG A 99 -8.22 -3.22 6.81
C ARG A 99 -6.70 -3.10 6.59
N GLY A 100 -6.28 -2.75 5.37
CA GLY A 100 -4.87 -2.57 5.03
C GLY A 100 -4.28 -1.21 5.43
N ILE A 101 -5.11 -0.27 5.93
CA ILE A 101 -4.66 1.10 6.17
C ILE A 101 -3.97 1.23 7.53
N THR A 102 -2.75 1.76 7.53
CA THR A 102 -1.97 2.05 8.76
C THR A 102 -1.60 3.53 8.84
N THR A 103 -1.54 4.07 10.05
CA THR A 103 -1.45 5.51 10.32
C THR A 103 -0.02 5.99 10.57
N ARG A 104 0.95 5.08 10.48
CA ARG A 104 2.37 5.33 10.75
C ARG A 104 3.06 6.24 9.73
N ARG A 105 2.34 6.78 8.75
CA ARG A 105 2.92 7.43 7.58
C ARG A 105 2.43 8.87 7.40
N PHE A 106 2.95 9.76 8.25
CA PHE A 106 3.21 11.15 7.87
C PHE A 106 4.50 11.62 8.57
N PRO A 107 5.63 11.66 7.84
CA PRO A 107 6.75 12.53 8.20
C PRO A 107 6.26 13.98 8.21
N LYS A 108 6.78 14.80 9.14
CA LYS A 108 6.44 16.23 9.29
C LYS A 108 6.91 17.10 8.10
N ASP A 109 7.41 16.47 7.05
CA ASP A 109 8.36 17.05 6.11
C ASP A 109 7.67 17.58 4.84
N LEU A 110 6.35 17.44 4.74
CA LEU A 110 5.56 18.00 3.63
C LEU A 110 5.27 19.50 3.75
N LEU A 111 5.81 20.19 4.76
CA LEU A 111 5.67 21.65 4.94
C LEU A 111 6.98 22.39 5.25
N GLY A 112 8.14 21.79 5.06
CA GLY A 112 9.41 22.46 5.32
C GLY A 112 10.51 21.96 4.42
N ASN A 113 11.24 22.89 3.81
CA ASN A 113 12.61 22.65 3.34
C ASN A 113 13.34 21.72 4.31
N ASP A 114 13.78 20.55 3.86
CA ASP A 114 15.19 20.18 3.88
C ASP A 114 15.44 18.79 3.28
N ARG A 115 16.36 18.80 2.30
CA ARG A 115 17.43 17.86 1.94
C ARG A 115 17.27 16.35 2.16
N PRO A 116 17.77 15.54 1.22
CA PRO A 116 17.81 14.08 1.35
C PRO A 116 18.60 13.66 2.59
N SER A 117 18.02 12.75 3.35
CA SER A 117 18.71 11.97 4.37
C SER A 117 19.86 11.19 3.70
N ALA A 118 21.08 11.65 3.96
CA ALA A 118 22.37 10.96 3.84
C ALA A 118 22.42 9.69 2.95
N GLY A 119 22.98 9.83 1.74
CA GLY A 119 23.93 8.83 1.22
C GLY A 119 23.54 7.97 0.02
N PHE A 120 22.34 8.04 -0.55
CA PHE A 120 22.00 7.27 -1.77
C PHE A 120 21.90 8.18 -3.00
N ALA A 121 22.66 7.88 -4.07
CA ALA A 121 22.52 8.55 -5.37
C ALA A 121 21.33 7.99 -6.19
N LEU A 122 20.80 6.84 -5.77
CA LEU A 122 19.62 6.21 -6.33
C LEU A 122 18.33 7.06 -6.13
N ASN A 123 17.70 7.45 -7.22
CA ASN A 123 16.40 8.10 -7.27
C ASN A 123 15.68 7.76 -8.59
N CYS A 124 14.42 8.18 -8.76
CA CYS A 124 13.65 7.84 -9.96
C CYS A 124 14.22 8.41 -11.27
N SER A 125 14.93 9.53 -11.22
CA SER A 125 15.62 10.05 -12.40
C SER A 125 16.79 9.15 -12.78
N THR A 126 17.63 8.75 -11.80
CA THR A 126 18.75 7.82 -12.03
C THR A 126 18.27 6.47 -12.58
N ILE A 127 17.21 5.91 -11.98
CA ILE A 127 16.59 4.67 -12.47
C ILE A 127 16.06 4.86 -13.89
N GLY A 128 15.29 5.93 -14.13
CA GLY A 128 14.70 6.22 -15.44
C GLY A 128 15.74 6.33 -16.56
N VAL A 129 16.93 6.90 -16.28
CA VAL A 129 18.05 6.91 -17.23
C VAL A 129 18.53 5.49 -17.53
N ALA A 130 18.75 4.68 -16.49
CA ALA A 130 19.27 3.31 -16.64
C ALA A 130 18.33 2.37 -17.41
N ILE A 131 17.01 2.62 -17.37
CA ILE A 131 16.00 1.79 -18.04
C ILE A 131 15.29 2.51 -19.20
N SER A 132 15.84 3.63 -19.68
CA SER A 132 15.20 4.53 -20.65
C SER A 132 14.67 3.86 -21.91
N GLU A 133 15.36 2.84 -22.44
CA GLU A 133 14.91 2.06 -23.59
C GLU A 133 13.58 1.32 -23.37
N PHE A 134 13.23 1.01 -22.12
CA PHE A 134 11.96 0.38 -21.74
C PHE A 134 10.86 1.40 -21.44
N LEU A 135 11.19 2.69 -21.43
CA LEU A 135 10.26 3.77 -21.11
C LEU A 135 9.78 4.54 -22.36
N GLU A 136 10.10 4.07 -23.56
CA GLU A 136 9.64 4.70 -24.80
C GLU A 136 8.11 4.75 -24.85
N GLY A 137 7.57 5.96 -25.01
CA GLY A 137 6.12 6.20 -24.99
C GLY A 137 5.48 6.22 -23.59
N LEU A 138 6.27 6.11 -22.52
CA LEU A 138 5.81 6.25 -21.15
C LEU A 138 6.24 7.58 -20.54
N SER A 139 5.39 8.15 -19.71
CA SER A 139 5.69 9.35 -18.93
C SER A 139 5.75 9.02 -17.43
N PRO A 140 6.59 9.72 -16.65
CA PRO A 140 6.57 9.60 -15.20
C PRO A 140 5.16 9.87 -14.66
N ALA A 141 4.69 8.98 -13.79
CA ALA A 141 3.43 9.10 -13.10
C ALA A 141 3.66 8.95 -11.59
N HIS A 142 2.64 9.33 -10.83
CA HIS A 142 2.64 9.15 -9.39
C HIS A 142 1.84 7.89 -9.05
N ASN A 143 2.49 6.92 -8.41
CA ASN A 143 1.76 5.80 -7.84
C ASN A 143 1.09 6.27 -6.54
N ALA A 144 -0.21 6.53 -6.60
CA ALA A 144 -1.00 6.93 -5.45
C ALA A 144 -0.98 5.89 -4.30
N ASN A 145 -0.64 4.63 -4.60
CA ASN A 145 -0.55 3.52 -3.64
C ASN A 145 0.89 3.27 -3.13
N SER A 146 1.90 4.01 -3.63
CA SER A 146 3.31 3.92 -3.19
C SER A 146 3.49 4.23 -1.70
N ALA A 147 2.56 5.04 -1.18
CA ALA A 147 2.47 5.43 0.21
C ALA A 147 1.94 4.33 1.13
N ASP A 148 1.57 3.15 0.62
CA ASP A 148 0.97 2.10 1.45
C ASP A 148 1.90 0.90 1.68
N ASP A 149 3.08 0.91 1.04
CA ASP A 149 3.97 -0.24 1.08
C ASP A 149 5.09 -0.09 2.11
N GLU A 150 5.07 -0.94 3.13
CA GLU A 150 5.98 -0.89 4.27
C GLU A 150 7.44 -1.10 3.81
N GLY A 151 8.32 -0.17 4.18
CA GLY A 151 9.75 -0.23 3.87
C GLY A 151 10.16 0.28 2.48
N SER A 152 9.24 0.72 1.61
CA SER A 152 9.60 1.34 0.33
C SER A 152 10.27 2.71 0.54
N VAL A 153 11.52 2.83 0.10
CA VAL A 153 12.31 4.06 0.10
C VAL A 153 12.24 4.81 -1.24
N LEU A 154 11.81 4.13 -2.30
CA LEU A 154 11.60 4.71 -3.62
C LEU A 154 10.47 3.97 -4.35
N ASP A 155 9.59 4.69 -5.03
CA ASP A 155 8.57 4.11 -5.92
C ASP A 155 8.50 4.96 -7.18
N CYS A 156 8.93 4.39 -8.29
CA CYS A 156 9.00 5.03 -9.58
C CYS A 156 8.01 4.38 -10.52
N LEU A 157 7.05 5.17 -11.00
CA LEU A 157 6.01 4.72 -11.91
C LEU A 157 6.14 5.47 -13.23
N TRP A 158 6.07 4.72 -14.32
CA TRP A 158 5.94 5.25 -15.67
C TRP A 158 4.77 4.59 -16.36
N THR A 159 3.98 5.38 -17.08
CA THR A 159 2.77 4.91 -17.74
C THR A 159 2.50 5.66 -19.03
N ASP A 160 1.77 5.02 -19.95
CA ASP A 160 1.24 5.71 -21.13
C ASP A 160 0.02 6.59 -20.76
N GLU A 161 -0.45 7.38 -21.72
CA GLU A 161 -1.58 8.31 -21.55
C GLU A 161 -2.90 7.64 -21.16
N HIS A 162 -3.03 6.33 -21.42
CA HIS A 162 -4.24 5.55 -21.17
C HIS A 162 -4.15 4.67 -19.92
N ASN A 163 -3.01 4.67 -19.22
CA ASN A 163 -2.70 3.75 -18.12
C ASN A 163 -2.78 2.27 -18.49
N ILE A 164 -2.46 1.94 -19.75
CA ILE A 164 -2.48 0.56 -20.26
C ILE A 164 -1.11 -0.09 -20.05
N LYS A 165 -0.04 0.57 -20.50
CA LYS A 165 1.34 0.12 -20.26
C LYS A 165 1.89 0.75 -19.00
N VAL A 166 2.42 -0.08 -18.13
CA VAL A 166 3.00 0.35 -16.85
C VAL A 166 4.39 -0.26 -16.66
N VAL A 167 5.35 0.57 -16.29
CA VAL A 167 6.59 0.15 -15.63
C VAL A 167 6.57 0.71 -14.22
N ASN A 168 6.68 -0.18 -13.24
CA ASN A 168 6.80 0.23 -11.85
C ASN A 168 8.04 -0.40 -11.21
N VAL A 169 8.83 0.42 -10.55
CA VAL A 169 10.03 0.01 -9.81
C VAL A 169 9.90 0.51 -8.40
N VAL A 170 9.86 -0.42 -7.45
CA VAL A 170 9.79 -0.12 -6.03
C VAL A 170 11.08 -0.60 -5.37
N VAL A 171 11.73 0.28 -4.61
CA VAL A 171 12.93 -0.06 -3.83
C VAL A 171 12.58 0.02 -2.36
N ARG A 172 12.95 -1.02 -1.61
CA ARG A 172 12.67 -1.15 -0.19
C ARG A 172 13.93 -1.26 0.65
N SER A 173 13.89 -0.69 1.84
CA SER A 173 14.85 -0.90 2.92
C SER A 173 14.67 -2.28 3.55
N ARG A 174 14.91 -3.33 2.76
CA ARG A 174 14.82 -4.73 3.18
C ARG A 174 16.04 -5.50 2.69
N ALA A 175 17.11 -5.40 3.47
CA ALA A 175 18.32 -6.19 3.32
C ALA A 175 18.04 -7.70 3.42
N THR A 176 18.71 -8.49 2.58
CA THR A 176 18.66 -9.95 2.62
C THR A 176 20.03 -10.51 2.97
N SER A 177 20.11 -11.31 4.04
CA SER A 177 21.38 -11.88 4.49
C SER A 177 21.99 -12.78 3.40
N PRO A 178 23.34 -12.91 3.33
CA PRO A 178 23.99 -13.81 2.38
C PRO A 178 23.49 -15.26 2.46
N ALA A 179 23.24 -15.77 3.68
CA ALA A 179 22.70 -17.11 3.89
C ALA A 179 21.29 -17.27 3.31
N GLU A 180 20.44 -16.25 3.46
CA GLU A 180 19.09 -16.27 2.89
C GLU A 180 19.13 -16.13 1.36
N MET A 181 20.02 -15.32 0.81
CA MET A 181 20.21 -15.26 -0.66
C MET A 181 20.63 -16.61 -1.23
N GLU A 182 21.50 -17.35 -0.55
CA GLU A 182 21.88 -18.71 -0.97
C GLU A 182 20.70 -19.69 -0.91
N ARG A 183 19.83 -19.56 0.11
CA ARG A 183 18.58 -20.32 0.16
C ARG A 183 17.64 -19.97 -1.00
N ILE A 184 17.56 -18.70 -1.40
CA ILE A 184 16.76 -18.28 -2.55
C ILE A 184 17.32 -18.89 -3.83
N ARG A 185 18.64 -18.80 -4.06
CA ARG A 185 19.30 -19.43 -5.22
C ARG A 185 19.03 -20.93 -5.30
N ALA A 186 19.06 -21.59 -4.14
CA ALA A 186 18.74 -23.01 -4.03
C ALA A 186 17.22 -23.34 -4.13
N GLY A 187 16.36 -22.34 -4.35
CA GLY A 187 14.90 -22.53 -4.46
C GLY A 187 14.19 -22.89 -3.15
N LYS A 188 14.81 -22.60 -1.99
CA LYS A 188 14.34 -23.02 -0.65
C LYS A 188 13.51 -21.98 0.12
N VAL A 189 13.21 -20.83 -0.47
CA VAL A 189 12.47 -19.72 0.18
C VAL A 189 11.09 -19.56 -0.45
N TYR A 190 11.03 -19.53 -1.78
CA TYR A 190 9.79 -19.42 -2.53
C TYR A 190 9.16 -20.81 -2.72
N THR A 191 8.84 -21.47 -1.61
CA THR A 191 8.30 -22.83 -1.57
C THR A 191 6.79 -22.79 -1.34
N GLY A 192 6.01 -23.38 -2.24
CA GLY A 192 4.55 -23.46 -2.13
C GLY A 192 3.85 -23.60 -3.49
N ASP A 193 2.57 -23.93 -3.47
CA ASP A 193 1.78 -24.12 -4.69
C ASP A 193 1.27 -22.78 -5.29
N TYR A 194 1.23 -21.70 -4.48
CA TYR A 194 0.83 -20.36 -4.92
C TYR A 194 1.29 -19.23 -3.94
N PRO A 195 1.69 -18.05 -4.44
CA PRO A 195 2.09 -17.79 -5.84
C PRO A 195 3.35 -18.59 -6.18
N ARG A 196 3.45 -19.06 -7.42
CA ARG A 196 4.64 -19.81 -7.87
C ARG A 196 5.72 -18.82 -8.26
N TYR A 197 6.97 -19.15 -7.96
CA TYR A 197 8.11 -18.34 -8.38
C TYR A 197 9.09 -19.17 -9.20
N LYS A 198 9.70 -18.52 -10.18
CA LYS A 198 10.89 -19.02 -10.88
C LYS A 198 12.08 -18.20 -10.41
N ILE A 199 13.10 -18.89 -9.88
CA ILE A 199 14.35 -18.23 -9.47
C ILE A 199 15.06 -17.67 -10.72
N VAL A 200 15.54 -16.43 -10.59
CA VAL A 200 16.31 -15.69 -11.59
C VAL A 200 17.69 -15.41 -10.98
N ASP A 201 18.67 -16.24 -11.34
CA ASP A 201 20.04 -16.16 -10.84
C ASP A 201 21.03 -16.10 -12.01
N THR A 202 21.10 -14.92 -12.63
CA THR A 202 21.98 -14.65 -13.77
C THR A 202 23.38 -14.23 -13.29
N ASP A 203 24.38 -14.31 -14.17
CA ASP A 203 25.74 -13.88 -13.82
C ASP A 203 25.83 -12.39 -13.47
N ARG A 204 25.00 -11.55 -14.10
CA ARG A 204 24.89 -10.12 -13.78
C ARG A 204 24.33 -9.89 -12.37
N LEU A 205 23.27 -10.60 -11.99
CA LEU A 205 22.73 -10.53 -10.64
C LEU A 205 23.75 -11.03 -9.61
N ARG A 206 24.48 -12.12 -9.90
CA ARG A 206 25.56 -12.60 -9.02
C ARG A 206 26.68 -11.56 -8.87
N ALA A 207 27.09 -10.91 -9.96
CA ALA A 207 28.09 -9.86 -9.93
C ALA A 207 27.65 -8.64 -9.09
N ALA A 208 26.35 -8.33 -9.09
CA ALA A 208 25.73 -7.32 -8.23
C ALA A 208 25.44 -7.81 -6.79
N ASN A 209 25.92 -9.01 -6.42
CA ASN A 209 25.62 -9.67 -5.14
C ASN A 209 24.11 -9.78 -4.85
N ALA A 210 23.33 -10.09 -5.89
CA ALA A 210 21.89 -10.14 -5.85
C ALA A 210 21.35 -11.54 -6.26
N VAL A 211 20.06 -11.75 -6.04
CA VAL A 211 19.30 -12.89 -6.57
C VAL A 211 17.85 -12.47 -6.80
N GLY A 212 17.28 -12.90 -7.93
CA GLY A 212 15.91 -12.62 -8.30
C GLY A 212 14.97 -13.80 -8.13
N ALA A 213 13.68 -13.51 -7.96
CA ALA A 213 12.59 -14.47 -8.08
C ALA A 213 11.43 -13.80 -8.81
N MET A 214 11.04 -14.38 -9.94
CA MET A 214 9.95 -13.88 -10.77
C MET A 214 8.69 -14.64 -10.45
N MET A 215 7.58 -13.94 -10.19
CA MET A 215 6.29 -14.55 -9.99
C MET A 215 5.79 -15.15 -11.30
N VAL A 216 5.30 -16.38 -11.24
CA VAL A 216 4.70 -17.10 -12.37
C VAL A 216 3.22 -17.29 -12.03
N ASP A 217 2.37 -16.49 -12.66
CA ASP A 217 0.91 -16.64 -12.53
C ASP A 217 0.48 -18.02 -13.08
N PRO A 218 -0.18 -18.89 -12.28
CA PRO A 218 -0.69 -20.15 -12.76
C PRO A 218 -1.93 -20.05 -13.66
N ASP A 219 -2.68 -18.94 -13.68
CA ASP A 219 -3.96 -18.88 -14.38
C ASP A 219 -4.26 -17.46 -14.90
N PRO A 220 -4.02 -17.16 -16.19
CA PRO A 220 -4.40 -15.86 -16.77
C PRO A 220 -5.93 -15.83 -16.91
N VAL A 221 -6.64 -15.49 -15.84
CA VAL A 221 -8.09 -15.38 -15.85
C VAL A 221 -8.49 -14.20 -16.74
N GLY A 222 -8.85 -14.52 -17.99
CA GLY A 222 -9.50 -13.60 -18.91
C GLY A 222 -8.61 -13.22 -20.09
N LYS A 223 -9.16 -13.41 -21.30
CA LYS A 223 -8.57 -12.97 -22.58
C LYS A 223 -8.64 -11.44 -22.74
N HIS A 224 -8.02 -10.70 -21.82
CA HIS A 224 -7.77 -9.28 -21.95
C HIS A 224 -6.28 -9.04 -21.71
N GLU A 225 -5.65 -8.15 -22.50
CA GLU A 225 -4.20 -7.90 -22.64
C GLU A 225 -3.39 -7.69 -21.34
N VAL A 226 -4.03 -7.65 -20.17
CA VAL A 226 -3.39 -7.60 -18.84
C VAL A 226 -2.67 -8.91 -18.47
N SER A 227 -2.83 -9.98 -19.27
CA SER A 227 -2.21 -11.31 -19.04
C SER A 227 -0.69 -11.38 -19.29
N GLU A 228 -0.02 -10.28 -19.62
CA GLU A 228 1.45 -10.23 -19.83
C GLU A 228 2.21 -9.48 -18.74
N MET A 229 1.53 -8.97 -17.71
CA MET A 229 2.23 -8.33 -16.59
C MET A 229 3.07 -9.36 -15.84
N GLN A 230 4.29 -8.99 -15.49
CA GLN A 230 5.23 -9.83 -14.76
C GLN A 230 5.79 -9.03 -13.60
N ASP A 231 5.98 -9.74 -12.49
CA ASP A 231 6.53 -9.22 -11.25
C ASP A 231 7.82 -9.96 -10.91
N ILE A 232 8.87 -9.22 -10.57
CA ILE A 232 10.13 -9.75 -10.08
C ILE A 232 10.51 -9.12 -8.75
N ILE A 233 10.98 -9.95 -7.83
CA ILE A 233 11.61 -9.52 -6.58
C ILE A 233 13.11 -9.79 -6.70
N ILE A 234 13.94 -8.74 -6.65
CA ILE A 234 15.38 -8.84 -6.52
C ILE A 234 15.80 -8.57 -5.07
N ARG A 235 16.57 -9.48 -4.50
CA ARG A 235 17.14 -9.38 -3.16
C ARG A 235 18.61 -8.99 -3.23
N THR A 236 19.01 -8.00 -2.42
CA THR A 236 20.40 -7.61 -2.21
C THR A 236 20.70 -7.53 -0.70
N PRO A 237 21.98 -7.44 -0.29
CA PRO A 237 22.36 -7.21 1.10
C PRO A 237 21.90 -5.87 1.67
N GLN A 238 21.57 -4.89 0.84
CA GLN A 238 21.23 -3.53 1.28
C GLN A 238 19.74 -3.25 1.14
N LEU A 239 19.19 -3.56 -0.04
CA LEU A 239 17.85 -3.20 -0.45
C LEU A 239 17.14 -4.38 -1.13
N GLN A 240 15.82 -4.29 -1.22
CA GLN A 240 15.01 -5.15 -2.07
C GLN A 240 14.45 -4.31 -3.21
N VAL A 241 14.47 -4.84 -4.42
CA VAL A 241 13.85 -4.21 -5.59
C VAL A 241 12.67 -5.06 -6.01
N GLU A 242 11.55 -4.43 -6.29
CA GLU A 242 10.40 -5.02 -6.95
C GLU A 242 10.22 -4.32 -8.29
N GLY A 243 10.12 -5.13 -9.35
CA GLY A 243 9.97 -4.65 -10.72
C GLY A 243 8.71 -5.23 -11.32
N LEU A 244 7.87 -4.36 -11.86
CA LEU A 244 6.64 -4.72 -12.54
C LEU A 244 6.69 -4.14 -13.96
N SER A 245 6.57 -5.00 -14.97
CA SER A 245 6.42 -4.55 -16.37
C SER A 245 5.64 -5.56 -17.19
N TRP A 246 5.50 -5.29 -18.49
CA TRP A 246 5.09 -6.32 -19.46
C TRP A 246 6.27 -7.23 -19.80
N LYS A 247 6.00 -8.53 -19.96
CA LYS A 247 6.93 -9.57 -20.44
C LYS A 247 8.15 -9.83 -19.54
N ALA A 248 8.39 -11.11 -19.30
CA ALA A 248 9.41 -11.57 -18.35
C ALA A 248 10.83 -11.06 -18.65
N PRO A 249 11.32 -11.06 -19.91
CA PRO A 249 12.68 -10.60 -20.20
C PRO A 249 12.91 -9.12 -19.85
N ILE A 250 11.90 -8.27 -20.06
CA ILE A 250 11.98 -6.83 -19.77
C ILE A 250 11.99 -6.63 -18.25
N THR A 251 11.11 -7.31 -17.53
CA THR A 251 11.03 -7.22 -16.07
C THR A 251 12.34 -7.66 -15.40
N ILE A 252 12.93 -8.76 -15.88
CA ILE A 252 14.23 -9.26 -15.41
C ILE A 252 15.33 -8.22 -15.67
N GLU A 253 15.37 -7.61 -16.86
CA GLU A 253 16.39 -6.64 -17.22
C GLU A 253 16.27 -5.35 -16.38
N ILE A 254 15.06 -4.83 -16.19
CA ILE A 254 14.79 -3.69 -15.31
C ILE A 254 15.29 -3.98 -13.89
N GLY A 255 14.88 -5.11 -13.29
CA GLY A 255 15.32 -5.49 -11.95
C GLY A 255 16.84 -5.65 -11.85
N THR A 256 17.48 -6.20 -12.88
CA THR A 256 18.94 -6.38 -12.94
C THR A 256 19.68 -5.04 -12.97
N ARG A 257 19.27 -4.08 -13.81
CA ARG A 257 19.92 -2.77 -13.89
C ARG A 257 19.78 -1.97 -12.60
N VAL A 258 18.63 -2.05 -11.93
CA VAL A 258 18.44 -1.38 -10.63
C VAL A 258 19.32 -2.02 -9.56
N ALA A 259 19.48 -3.34 -9.55
CA ALA A 259 20.40 -4.01 -8.64
C ALA A 259 21.87 -3.63 -8.90
N GLU A 260 22.28 -3.47 -10.16
CA GLU A 260 23.61 -2.99 -10.52
C GLU A 260 23.85 -1.55 -10.04
N LEU A 261 22.85 -0.66 -10.15
CA LEU A 261 22.95 0.70 -9.59
C LEU A 261 23.14 0.67 -8.06
N ILE A 262 22.38 -0.16 -7.36
CA ILE A 262 22.51 -0.34 -5.90
C ILE A 262 23.89 -0.86 -5.52
N ALA A 263 24.44 -1.78 -6.32
CA ALA A 263 25.77 -2.32 -6.11
C ALA A 263 26.87 -1.29 -6.40
N SER A 264 26.69 -0.40 -7.37
CA SER A 264 27.67 0.65 -7.71
C SER A 264 27.69 1.85 -6.76
N ASP A 265 26.61 2.06 -6.00
CA ASP A 265 26.50 3.13 -4.99
C ASP A 265 27.20 2.78 -3.66
N ASN A 266 27.74 1.55 -3.50
CA ASN A 266 28.49 1.07 -2.32
C ASN A 266 29.98 0.88 -2.62
#